data_AF-A0A177F9M4-F1
#
_entry.id   AF-A0A177F9M4-F1
#
_cell.length_a   1.000
_cell.length_b   1.000
_cell.length_c   1.000
_cell.angle_alpha   90.00
_cell.angle_beta   90.00
_cell.angle_gamma   90.00
#
_symmetry.space_group_name_H-M   'P 1'
#
loop_
_entity.id
_entity.type
_entity.pdbx_description
1 polymer ?
#
loop_
_entity_poly.entity_id
_entity_poly.type
_entity_poly.pdbx_seq_one_letter_code
_entity_poly.pdbx_strand_id
1 'polypeptide(L)'
;MGAATAFPLPEGLAMNEIGGSMIMPVMTDTSLCLSVIAAWKGVEYLMGHSPAFAHLAYETQALQSLRRKLLDQGPTAVTDEAILSAVLLWATATMFAQPDALRRHAAGVQALVAARGGLSAIGRAGSIGQAASIRQLILWADFLTAQFLGEDVLFGEPGPTGAADDDAPMPPSVAKLSVVAAVPASFNSLLGPETLKAARDMKLLLVSHDTATRTGRLSIAEYKYLMQLLNKSTIERISLAYRLRGSHSLDEAVVLAMNLLRLTTLFHAGPLVPIVVAVISRLRKTLAYMTTLKSIDTLPPSGGGGITDDSYSSSSSHSSPFPPHPPSQPSSPDYIDLYIWTCFVGLVNAFESENRSHFIEMLSTALARRYRYRYRYRHGYRGRDASWPDDWQRDILEMLRSFLWSDVVLTPLFPDACLMIESYVLSPTSSGGVRTSGVIEGWSVSESDKSSRGGKS
;
A
#
# COMPACT_ATOMS: atom_id res chain seq x y z
N MET A 1 -13.71 13.56 -2.50
CA MET A 1 -12.54 13.98 -1.69
C MET A 1 -12.82 14.01 -0.19
N GLY A 2 -14.05 14.29 0.27
CA GLY A 2 -14.35 14.40 1.70
C GLY A 2 -14.27 13.12 2.56
N ALA A 3 -14.07 11.95 1.93
CA ALA A 3 -14.02 10.64 2.59
C ALA A 3 -12.58 10.12 2.85
N ALA A 4 -11.55 10.94 2.61
CA ALA A 4 -10.15 10.52 2.66
C ALA A 4 -9.48 10.69 4.03
N THR A 5 -10.26 10.86 5.11
CA THR A 5 -9.71 10.90 6.47
C THR A 5 -9.75 9.49 7.05
N ALA A 6 -8.57 8.93 7.33
CA ALA A 6 -8.40 7.62 7.96
C ALA A 6 -8.98 7.51 9.37
N PHE A 7 -9.49 8.61 9.92
CA PHE A 7 -10.01 8.70 11.26
C PHE A 7 -11.29 9.55 11.26
N PRO A 8 -12.26 9.27 12.14
CA PRO A 8 -13.44 10.11 12.30
C PRO A 8 -13.02 11.52 12.73
N LEU A 9 -13.69 12.53 12.19
CA LEU A 9 -13.43 13.93 12.56
C LEU A 9 -13.89 14.18 14.00
N PRO A 10 -13.05 14.79 14.85
CA PRO A 10 -13.42 15.21 16.20
C PRO A 10 -14.62 16.18 16.21
N GLU A 11 -15.46 16.10 17.26
CA GLU A 11 -16.47 17.11 17.54
C GLU A 11 -15.82 18.50 17.65
N GLY A 12 -16.32 19.47 16.88
CA GLY A 12 -15.73 20.82 16.77
C GLY A 12 -14.88 21.08 15.52
N LEU A 13 -14.47 20.04 14.78
CA LEU A 13 -13.85 20.14 13.44
C LEU A 13 -14.87 19.85 12.31
N ALA A 14 -16.16 20.15 12.55
CA ALA A 14 -17.31 19.65 11.79
C ALA A 14 -17.42 20.10 10.32
N MET A 15 -16.53 20.98 9.84
CA MET A 15 -16.35 21.21 8.42
C MET A 15 -15.05 20.53 8.03
N ASN A 16 -15.11 19.60 7.07
CA ASN A 16 -13.91 19.09 6.40
C ASN A 16 -13.07 20.32 6.03
N GLU A 17 -11.88 20.49 6.64
CA GLU A 17 -11.09 21.72 6.54
C GLU A 17 -10.89 22.12 5.07
N ILE A 18 -10.84 21.12 4.18
CA ILE A 18 -10.78 21.29 2.73
C ILE A 18 -12.09 21.88 2.17
N GLY A 19 -13.25 21.29 2.48
CA GLY A 19 -14.55 21.72 1.91
C GLY A 19 -15.02 23.10 2.38
N GLY A 20 -14.90 23.38 3.68
CA GLY A 20 -15.34 24.66 4.26
C GLY A 20 -14.42 25.83 3.95
N SER A 21 -13.11 25.58 3.81
CA SER A 21 -12.13 26.63 3.56
C SER A 21 -11.95 26.99 2.07
N MET A 22 -12.46 26.14 1.15
CA MET A 22 -12.34 26.37 -0.30
C MET A 22 -13.40 27.29 -0.89
N ILE A 23 -14.51 27.59 -0.20
CA ILE A 23 -15.63 28.36 -0.77
C ILE A 23 -15.18 29.74 -1.27
N MET A 24 -14.48 30.51 -0.43
CA MET A 24 -14.05 31.86 -0.81
C MET A 24 -12.96 31.86 -1.91
N PRO A 25 -11.87 31.06 -1.83
CA PRO A 25 -10.88 30.98 -2.90
C PRO A 25 -11.44 30.51 -4.25
N VAL A 26 -12.37 29.56 -4.24
CA VAL A 26 -13.01 29.05 -5.46
C VAL A 26 -13.81 30.14 -6.17
N MET A 27 -14.42 31.06 -5.42
CA MET A 27 -15.19 32.16 -6.00
C MET A 27 -14.31 33.27 -6.60
N THR A 28 -13.04 33.36 -6.22
CA THR A 28 -12.15 34.45 -6.63
C THR A 28 -11.08 34.04 -7.66
N ASP A 29 -10.79 32.75 -7.81
CA ASP A 29 -9.84 32.24 -8.81
C ASP A 29 -10.53 31.33 -9.84
N THR A 30 -10.56 31.79 -11.11
CA THR A 30 -11.21 31.05 -12.21
C THR A 30 -10.58 29.69 -12.46
N SER A 31 -9.26 29.57 -12.36
CA SER A 31 -8.56 28.30 -12.61
C SER A 31 -8.90 27.28 -11.53
N LEU A 32 -8.97 27.73 -10.27
CA LEU A 32 -9.35 26.91 -9.13
C LEU A 32 -10.81 26.46 -9.24
N CYS A 33 -11.72 27.37 -9.60
CA CYS A 33 -13.13 27.05 -9.82
C CYS A 33 -13.30 25.94 -10.87
N LEU A 34 -12.68 26.11 -12.04
CA LEU A 34 -12.73 25.13 -13.11
C LEU A 34 -12.10 23.78 -12.69
N SER A 35 -11.02 23.79 -11.92
CA SER A 35 -10.38 22.59 -11.39
C SER A 35 -11.29 21.83 -10.41
N VAL A 36 -12.02 22.54 -9.55
CA VAL A 36 -13.01 21.93 -8.64
C VAL A 36 -14.16 21.32 -9.44
N ILE A 37 -14.67 22.01 -10.46
CA ILE A 37 -15.72 21.47 -11.33
C ILE A 37 -15.22 20.22 -12.07
N ALA A 38 -13.99 20.25 -12.60
CA ALA A 38 -13.36 19.10 -13.26
C ALA A 38 -13.28 17.89 -12.31
N ALA A 39 -12.78 18.09 -11.09
CA ALA A 39 -12.70 17.05 -10.07
C ALA A 39 -14.09 16.48 -9.72
N TRP A 40 -15.08 17.35 -9.52
CA TRP A 40 -16.46 16.94 -9.24
C TRP A 40 -17.06 16.10 -10.38
N LYS A 41 -16.91 16.57 -11.63
CA LYS A 41 -17.36 15.83 -12.81
C LYS A 41 -16.61 14.51 -13.02
N GLY A 42 -15.34 14.46 -12.62
CA GLY A 42 -14.56 13.22 -12.63
C GLY A 42 -15.15 12.18 -11.68
N VAL A 43 -15.50 12.61 -10.47
CA VAL A 43 -16.19 11.75 -9.48
C VAL A 43 -17.56 11.31 -9.99
N GLU A 44 -18.38 12.20 -10.55
CA GLU A 44 -19.70 11.83 -11.11
C GLU A 44 -19.57 10.75 -12.19
N TYR A 45 -18.56 10.86 -13.06
CA TYR A 45 -18.29 9.85 -14.08
C TYR A 45 -17.91 8.50 -13.47
N LEU A 46 -16.98 8.48 -12.51
CA LEU A 46 -16.56 7.24 -11.84
C LEU A 46 -17.68 6.56 -11.04
N MET A 47 -18.63 7.34 -10.52
CA MET A 47 -19.80 6.83 -9.81
C MET A 47 -20.91 6.36 -10.78
N GLY A 48 -20.71 6.44 -12.10
CA GLY A 48 -21.71 6.09 -13.10
C GLY A 48 -22.89 7.06 -13.18
N HIS A 49 -22.79 8.23 -12.54
CA HIS A 49 -23.82 9.27 -12.58
C HIS A 49 -23.75 10.13 -13.86
N SER A 50 -22.67 10.05 -14.62
CA SER A 50 -22.51 10.74 -15.89
C SER A 50 -22.03 9.79 -16.99
N PRO A 51 -22.71 9.73 -18.15
CA PRO A 51 -22.33 8.83 -19.24
C PRO A 51 -21.18 9.37 -20.11
N ALA A 52 -20.71 10.60 -19.87
CA ALA A 52 -19.75 11.30 -20.73
C ALA A 52 -18.56 11.87 -19.94
N PHE A 53 -17.43 12.07 -20.63
CA PHE A 53 -16.19 12.65 -20.09
C PHE A 53 -16.26 14.18 -19.93
N ALA A 54 -17.34 14.70 -19.34
CA ALA A 54 -17.55 16.14 -19.17
C ALA A 54 -16.42 16.81 -18.35
N HIS A 55 -15.75 16.06 -17.47
CA HIS A 55 -14.61 16.55 -16.71
C HIS A 55 -13.44 17.01 -17.59
N LEU A 56 -13.19 16.37 -18.73
CA LEU A 56 -12.06 16.71 -19.62
C LEU A 56 -12.19 18.13 -20.20
N ALA A 57 -13.42 18.57 -20.47
CA ALA A 57 -13.67 19.92 -20.96
C ALA A 57 -13.31 20.97 -19.89
N TYR A 58 -13.71 20.75 -18.65
CA TYR A 58 -13.39 21.63 -17.52
C TYR A 58 -11.91 21.57 -17.14
N GLU A 59 -11.29 20.39 -17.17
CA GLU A 59 -9.86 20.21 -16.96
C GLU A 59 -9.05 20.98 -17.99
N THR A 60 -9.42 20.91 -19.27
CA THR A 60 -8.78 21.67 -20.36
C THR A 60 -8.90 23.18 -20.13
N GLN A 61 -10.10 23.66 -19.77
CA GLN A 61 -10.33 25.07 -19.47
C GLN A 61 -9.53 25.54 -18.25
N ALA A 62 -9.47 24.72 -17.19
CA ALA A 62 -8.69 25.00 -15.99
C ALA A 62 -7.20 25.13 -16.31
N LEU A 63 -6.63 24.19 -17.06
CA LEU A 63 -5.24 24.22 -17.50
C LEU A 63 -4.93 25.45 -18.36
N GLN A 64 -5.82 25.81 -19.29
CA GLN A 64 -5.66 27.00 -20.12
C GLN A 64 -5.73 28.30 -19.29
N SER A 65 -6.66 28.37 -18.34
CA SER A 65 -6.81 29.50 -17.42
C SER A 65 -5.58 29.66 -16.53
N LEU A 66 -5.10 28.57 -15.92
CA LEU A 66 -3.90 28.55 -15.09
C LEU A 66 -2.66 28.96 -15.90
N ARG A 67 -2.49 28.39 -17.10
CA ARG A 67 -1.38 28.74 -18.00
C ARG A 67 -1.38 30.22 -18.35
N ARG A 68 -2.54 30.78 -18.70
CA ARG A 68 -2.67 32.21 -19.02
C ARG A 68 -2.27 33.08 -17.82
N LYS A 69 -2.79 32.77 -16.63
CA LYS A 69 -2.43 33.47 -15.38
C LYS A 69 -0.93 33.45 -15.14
N LEU A 70 -0.29 32.29 -15.26
CA LEU A 70 1.16 32.13 -15.07
C LEU A 70 2.00 32.89 -16.10
N LEU A 71 1.54 32.96 -17.36
CA LEU A 71 2.23 33.70 -18.42
C LEU A 71 2.09 35.23 -18.26
N ASP A 72 0.89 35.70 -17.92
CA ASP A 72 0.58 37.14 -17.87
C ASP A 72 1.21 37.83 -16.65
N GLN A 73 1.28 37.15 -15.50
CA GLN A 73 1.75 37.71 -14.24
C GLN A 73 3.13 37.18 -13.83
N GLY A 74 3.66 36.16 -14.50
CA GLY A 74 4.97 35.59 -14.23
C GLY A 74 5.09 35.04 -12.79
N PRO A 75 6.20 35.31 -12.07
CA PRO A 75 6.42 34.76 -10.73
C PRO A 75 5.34 35.12 -9.70
N THR A 76 4.67 36.26 -9.85
CA THR A 76 3.63 36.71 -8.90
C THR A 76 2.33 35.91 -9.01
N ALA A 77 2.11 35.20 -10.14
CA ALA A 77 0.96 34.32 -10.32
C ALA A 77 1.06 32.98 -9.58
N VAL A 78 2.22 32.63 -9.02
CA VAL A 78 2.40 31.41 -8.21
C VAL A 78 1.80 31.64 -6.81
N THR A 79 0.47 31.73 -6.76
CA THR A 79 -0.32 31.88 -5.53
C THR A 79 -0.72 30.52 -4.97
N ASP A 80 -1.23 30.51 -3.74
CA ASP A 80 -1.70 29.28 -3.09
C ASP A 80 -2.91 28.70 -3.85
N GLU A 81 -3.75 29.53 -4.46
CA GLU A 81 -4.86 29.13 -5.33
C GLU A 81 -4.38 28.50 -6.64
N ALA A 82 -3.31 29.03 -7.23
CA ALA A 82 -2.72 28.47 -8.44
C ALA A 82 -2.12 27.09 -8.17
N ILE A 83 -1.46 26.92 -7.02
CA ILE A 83 -0.95 25.61 -6.57
C ILE A 83 -2.12 24.67 -6.30
N LEU A 84 -3.14 25.09 -5.55
CA LEU A 84 -4.31 24.27 -5.25
C LEU A 84 -5.04 23.83 -6.53
N SER A 85 -5.21 24.74 -7.49
CA SER A 85 -5.76 24.47 -8.82
C SER A 85 -4.96 23.37 -9.54
N ALA A 86 -3.64 23.51 -9.62
CA ALA A 86 -2.77 22.50 -10.23
C ALA A 86 -2.84 21.13 -9.52
N VAL A 87 -2.88 21.14 -8.19
CA VAL A 87 -2.95 19.92 -7.36
C VAL A 87 -4.32 19.24 -7.50
N LEU A 88 -5.41 19.98 -7.64
CA LEU A 88 -6.73 19.41 -7.91
C LEU A 88 -6.78 18.72 -9.28
N LEU A 89 -6.14 19.30 -10.30
CA LEU A 89 -6.02 18.67 -11.61
C LEU A 89 -5.17 17.40 -11.52
N TRP A 90 -4.07 17.43 -10.75
CA TRP A 90 -3.28 16.23 -10.45
C TRP A 90 -4.10 15.15 -9.73
N ALA A 91 -4.83 15.52 -8.67
CA ALA A 91 -5.70 14.62 -7.93
C ALA A 91 -6.88 14.10 -8.77
N THR A 92 -7.32 14.84 -9.78
CA THR A 92 -8.30 14.36 -10.77
C THR A 92 -7.66 13.31 -11.67
N ALA A 93 -6.45 13.55 -12.17
CA ALA A 93 -5.71 12.60 -12.98
C ALA A 93 -5.40 11.28 -12.23
N THR A 94 -5.19 11.30 -10.90
CA THR A 94 -5.01 10.06 -10.11
C THR A 94 -6.26 9.18 -10.10
N MET A 95 -7.46 9.75 -10.25
CA MET A 95 -8.70 8.99 -10.35
C MET A 95 -8.76 8.12 -11.61
N PHE A 96 -8.09 8.55 -12.68
CA PHE A 96 -8.05 7.86 -13.98
C PHE A 96 -6.75 7.09 -14.21
N ALA A 97 -5.76 7.27 -13.33
CA ALA A 97 -4.50 6.52 -13.29
C ALA A 97 -3.79 6.43 -14.66
N GLN A 98 -3.64 7.55 -15.36
CA GLN A 98 -2.91 7.61 -16.63
C GLN A 98 -1.43 7.95 -16.39
N PRO A 99 -0.46 7.06 -16.71
CA PRO A 99 0.93 7.25 -16.30
C PRO A 99 1.56 8.57 -16.74
N ASP A 100 1.42 8.92 -18.02
CA ASP A 100 2.06 10.12 -18.58
C ASP A 100 1.39 11.42 -18.14
N ALA A 101 0.07 11.39 -17.90
CA ALA A 101 -0.63 12.53 -17.33
C ALA A 101 -0.16 12.76 -15.90
N LEU A 102 -0.08 11.70 -15.09
CA LEU A 102 0.37 11.77 -13.70
C LEU A 102 1.76 12.36 -13.56
N ARG A 103 2.74 11.88 -14.34
CA ARG A 103 4.10 12.44 -14.30
C ARG A 103 4.14 13.92 -14.70
N ARG A 104 3.37 14.32 -15.72
CA ARG A 104 3.28 15.73 -16.15
C ARG A 104 2.67 16.63 -15.09
N HIS A 105 1.57 16.20 -14.46
CA HIS A 105 0.94 16.95 -13.38
C HIS A 105 1.85 17.03 -12.15
N ALA A 106 2.47 15.92 -11.76
CA ALA A 106 3.40 15.87 -10.64
C ALA A 106 4.60 16.83 -10.85
N ALA A 107 5.22 16.81 -12.04
CA ALA A 107 6.30 17.73 -12.39
C ALA A 107 5.85 19.21 -12.40
N GLY A 108 4.65 19.49 -12.93
CA GLY A 108 4.09 20.84 -12.93
C GLY A 108 3.85 21.38 -11.52
N VAL A 109 3.25 20.57 -10.65
CA VAL A 109 3.04 20.92 -9.24
C VAL A 109 4.37 21.11 -8.52
N GLN A 110 5.35 20.21 -8.72
CA GLN A 110 6.67 20.33 -8.13
C GLN A 110 7.36 21.65 -8.53
N ALA A 111 7.27 22.05 -9.80
CA ALA A 111 7.81 23.31 -10.27
C ALA A 111 7.12 24.53 -9.61
N LEU A 112 5.79 24.51 -9.46
CA LEU A 112 5.04 25.58 -8.79
C LEU A 112 5.40 25.67 -7.30
N VAL A 113 5.49 24.53 -6.61
CA VAL A 113 5.87 24.47 -5.20
C VAL A 113 7.31 24.97 -5.01
N ALA A 114 8.24 24.58 -5.89
CA ALA A 114 9.61 25.06 -5.87
C ALA A 114 9.67 26.58 -6.11
N ALA A 115 8.93 27.10 -7.09
CA ALA A 115 8.83 28.53 -7.37
C ALA A 115 8.24 29.33 -6.20
N ARG A 116 7.38 28.70 -5.38
CA ARG A 116 6.83 29.29 -4.15
C ARG A 116 7.82 29.29 -2.97
N GLY A 117 8.97 28.63 -3.10
CA GLY A 117 9.95 28.47 -2.02
C GLY A 117 9.77 27.20 -1.18
N GLY A 118 9.08 26.20 -1.71
CA GLY A 118 8.89 24.88 -1.09
C GLY A 118 7.54 24.71 -0.37
N LEU A 119 7.27 23.49 0.10
CA LEU A 119 6.02 23.12 0.79
C LEU A 119 5.75 23.98 2.04
N SER A 120 6.79 24.37 2.76
CA SER A 120 6.72 25.20 3.97
C SER A 120 6.32 26.65 3.70
N ALA A 121 6.45 27.12 2.46
CA ALA A 121 6.08 28.47 2.05
C ALA A 121 4.59 28.59 1.68
N ILE A 122 3.92 27.46 1.40
CA ILE A 122 2.49 27.42 1.08
C ILE A 122 1.68 27.82 2.32
N GLY A 123 0.74 28.76 2.17
CA GLY A 123 -0.21 29.12 3.21
C GLY A 123 0.26 30.18 4.20
N ARG A 124 1.42 30.81 4.01
CA ARG A 124 1.92 31.88 4.90
C ARG A 124 1.02 33.13 4.95
N ALA A 125 0.10 33.29 4.02
CA ALA A 125 -0.84 34.42 3.94
C ALA A 125 -2.32 34.02 4.11
N GLY A 126 -2.62 32.73 4.28
CA GLY A 126 -3.98 32.19 4.40
C GLY A 126 -4.40 31.89 5.84
N SER A 127 -5.67 31.58 6.06
CA SER A 127 -6.12 31.07 7.36
C SER A 127 -5.48 29.70 7.64
N ILE A 128 -5.17 29.43 8.92
CA ILE A 128 -4.41 28.24 9.37
C ILE A 128 -4.95 26.91 8.79
N GLY A 129 -6.25 26.82 8.49
CA GLY A 129 -6.88 25.63 7.89
C GLY A 129 -6.70 25.45 6.37
N GLN A 130 -6.50 26.52 5.59
CA GLN A 130 -6.30 26.44 4.13
C GLN A 130 -4.91 25.90 3.79
N ALA A 131 -3.89 26.35 4.51
CA ALA A 131 -2.50 25.95 4.32
C ALA A 131 -2.29 24.42 4.50
N ALA A 132 -2.84 23.89 5.60
CA ALA A 132 -2.75 22.46 5.92
C ALA A 132 -3.48 21.61 4.87
N SER A 133 -4.64 22.07 4.41
CA SER A 133 -5.45 21.41 3.38
C SER A 133 -4.71 21.27 2.04
N ILE A 134 -4.03 22.31 1.58
CA ILE A 134 -3.27 22.29 0.31
C ILE A 134 -2.11 21.29 0.41
N ARG A 135 -1.33 21.36 1.49
CA ARG A 135 -0.20 20.43 1.71
C ARG A 135 -0.68 18.98 1.78
N GLN A 136 -1.78 18.73 2.50
CA GLN A 136 -2.35 17.40 2.60
C GLN A 136 -2.78 16.85 1.24
N LEU A 137 -3.38 17.69 0.39
CA LEU A 137 -3.80 17.29 -0.95
C LEU A 137 -2.60 17.00 -1.87
N ILE A 138 -1.53 17.80 -1.79
CA ILE A 138 -0.26 17.54 -2.50
C ILE A 138 0.28 16.16 -2.11
N LEU A 139 0.41 15.91 -0.80
CA LEU A 139 0.92 14.65 -0.28
C LEU A 139 0.06 13.47 -0.74
N TRP A 140 -1.27 13.60 -0.69
CA TRP A 140 -2.16 12.54 -1.17
C TRP A 140 -2.02 12.24 -2.66
N ALA A 141 -1.99 13.27 -3.51
CA ALA A 141 -1.80 13.10 -4.94
C ALA A 141 -0.45 12.44 -5.25
N ASP A 142 0.61 12.84 -4.53
CA ASP A 142 1.94 12.25 -4.63
C ASP A 142 1.94 10.78 -4.22
N PHE A 143 1.41 10.45 -3.03
CA PHE A 143 1.38 9.07 -2.53
C PHE A 143 0.61 8.13 -3.45
N LEU A 144 -0.49 8.59 -4.03
CA LEU A 144 -1.29 7.80 -4.97
C LEU A 144 -0.56 7.62 -6.29
N THR A 145 0.12 8.67 -6.77
CA THR A 145 0.92 8.63 -8.01
C THR A 145 2.11 7.69 -7.85
N ALA A 146 2.90 7.87 -6.80
CA ALA A 146 4.06 7.03 -6.47
C ALA A 146 3.65 5.56 -6.31
N GLN A 147 2.56 5.29 -5.58
CA GLN A 147 2.01 3.94 -5.49
C GLN A 147 1.56 3.41 -6.84
N PHE A 148 0.84 4.17 -7.68
CA PHE A 148 0.42 3.65 -8.98
C PHE A 148 1.63 3.31 -9.86
N LEU A 149 2.56 4.24 -10.02
CA LEU A 149 3.72 4.11 -10.91
C LEU A 149 4.82 3.18 -10.36
N GLY A 150 4.82 2.92 -9.04
CA GLY A 150 5.91 2.22 -8.36
C GLY A 150 7.19 3.05 -8.32
N GLU A 151 7.04 4.36 -8.19
CA GLU A 151 8.11 5.36 -8.09
C GLU A 151 8.22 5.85 -6.63
N ASP A 152 9.28 6.60 -6.32
CA ASP A 152 9.39 7.27 -5.02
C ASP A 152 8.47 8.51 -4.96
N VAL A 153 8.22 9.01 -3.75
CA VAL A 153 7.51 10.27 -3.54
C VAL A 153 8.38 11.46 -3.97
N LEU A 154 7.75 12.50 -4.52
CA LEU A 154 8.43 13.75 -4.86
C LEU A 154 8.56 14.68 -3.65
N PHE A 155 7.64 14.55 -2.69
CA PHE A 155 7.54 15.41 -1.52
C PHE A 155 7.86 14.60 -0.25
N GLY A 156 9.15 14.46 0.05
CA GLY A 156 9.66 13.70 1.20
C GLY A 156 9.64 14.44 2.54
N GLU A 157 9.43 15.76 2.54
CA GLU A 157 9.21 16.53 3.77
C GLU A 157 7.71 16.68 4.01
N PRO A 158 7.12 16.09 5.07
CA PRO A 158 5.93 16.70 5.65
C PRO A 158 6.39 18.09 6.09
N GLY A 159 6.01 19.12 5.34
CA GLY A 159 6.68 20.41 5.43
C GLY A 159 6.83 20.91 6.87
N PRO A 160 7.92 21.61 7.21
CA PRO A 160 8.17 22.10 8.54
C PRO A 160 7.06 23.09 8.97
N THR A 161 6.28 22.71 9.97
CA THR A 161 6.25 23.53 11.20
C THR A 161 7.66 23.53 11.76
N GLY A 162 8.54 24.30 11.11
CA GLY A 162 9.91 24.44 11.53
C GLY A 162 9.89 24.91 12.97
N ALA A 163 10.47 24.09 13.85
CA ALA A 163 10.76 24.40 15.24
C ALA A 163 9.66 24.24 16.32
N ALA A 164 8.57 23.46 16.13
CA ALA A 164 7.71 23.15 17.30
C ALA A 164 6.90 21.83 17.30
N ASP A 165 6.42 21.30 16.16
CA ASP A 165 5.41 20.22 16.17
C ASP A 165 5.91 18.83 15.73
N ASP A 166 7.15 18.70 15.22
CA ASP A 166 7.73 17.38 14.91
C ASP A 166 8.06 16.55 16.18
N ASP A 167 8.06 17.21 17.34
CA ASP A 167 8.20 16.63 18.67
C ASP A 167 6.91 16.77 19.49
N ALA A 168 5.74 16.94 18.85
CA ALA A 168 4.48 16.94 19.58
C ALA A 168 4.39 15.63 20.39
N PRO A 169 4.37 15.72 21.74
CA PRO A 169 4.46 14.52 22.57
C PRO A 169 3.27 13.63 22.28
N MET A 170 3.53 12.33 22.11
CA MET A 170 2.49 11.34 21.86
C MET A 170 1.39 11.49 22.93
N PRO A 171 0.12 11.72 22.53
CA PRO A 171 -0.96 11.88 23.49
C PRO A 171 -1.05 10.68 24.43
N PRO A 172 -1.32 10.85 25.74
CA PRO A 172 -1.29 9.76 26.70
C PRO A 172 -2.20 8.57 26.36
N SER A 173 -3.34 8.83 25.71
CA SER A 173 -4.25 7.81 25.20
C SER A 173 -3.65 6.99 24.06
N VAL A 174 -2.96 7.64 23.11
CA VAL A 174 -2.23 6.97 22.03
C VAL A 174 -1.05 6.18 22.59
N ALA A 175 -0.34 6.70 23.60
CA ALA A 175 0.73 5.99 24.28
C ALA A 175 0.24 4.73 25.01
N LYS A 176 -0.98 4.75 25.58
CA LYS A 176 -1.61 3.55 26.13
C LYS A 176 -1.93 2.54 25.03
N LEU A 177 -2.44 3.00 23.88
CA LEU A 177 -2.73 2.14 22.74
C LEU A 177 -1.47 1.54 22.12
N SER A 178 -0.35 2.26 22.09
CA SER A 178 0.90 1.76 21.50
C SER A 178 1.47 0.54 22.25
N VAL A 179 1.19 0.42 23.56
CA VAL A 179 1.55 -0.78 24.34
C VAL A 179 0.76 -2.01 23.86
N VAL A 180 -0.51 -1.82 23.49
CA VAL A 180 -1.39 -2.88 22.97
C VAL A 180 -1.11 -3.16 21.49
N ALA A 181 -0.64 -2.16 20.74
CA ALA A 181 -0.30 -2.25 19.32
C ALA A 181 1.08 -2.86 19.06
N ALA A 182 1.56 -3.76 19.93
CA ALA A 182 2.85 -4.41 19.74
C ALA A 182 2.81 -5.39 18.55
N VAL A 183 3.83 -5.33 17.69
CA VAL A 183 4.08 -6.35 16.66
C VAL A 183 4.75 -7.57 17.29
N PRO A 184 4.56 -8.79 16.77
CA PRO A 184 5.15 -9.98 17.36
C PRO A 184 6.68 -9.94 17.39
N ALA A 185 7.27 -10.47 18.46
CA ALA A 185 8.72 -10.41 18.69
C ALA A 185 9.52 -11.08 17.56
N SER A 186 8.95 -12.07 16.88
CA SER A 186 9.57 -12.75 15.74
C SER A 186 9.86 -11.81 14.57
N PHE A 187 9.12 -10.71 14.42
CA PHE A 187 9.37 -9.70 13.39
C PHE A 187 10.75 -9.06 13.55
N ASN A 188 11.27 -8.95 14.78
CA ASN A 188 12.60 -8.39 15.04
C ASN A 188 13.72 -9.21 14.37
N SER A 189 13.48 -10.50 14.11
CA SER A 189 14.45 -11.40 13.47
C SER A 189 14.21 -11.61 11.98
N LEU A 190 13.01 -11.28 11.49
CA LEU A 190 12.59 -11.55 10.10
C LEU A 190 12.56 -10.32 9.21
N LEU A 191 12.41 -9.13 9.77
CA LEU A 191 12.27 -7.88 9.02
C LEU A 191 13.46 -6.97 9.26
N GLY A 192 13.85 -6.23 8.22
CA GLY A 192 14.81 -5.14 8.34
C GLY A 192 14.32 -4.06 9.31
N PRO A 193 15.23 -3.27 9.91
CA PRO A 193 14.87 -2.27 10.93
C PRO A 193 13.87 -1.23 10.43
N GLU A 194 13.99 -0.83 9.16
CA GLU A 194 13.08 0.14 8.53
C GLU A 194 11.68 -0.45 8.31
N THR A 195 11.59 -1.69 7.81
CA THR A 195 10.31 -2.40 7.64
C THR A 195 9.63 -2.66 8.98
N LEU A 196 10.39 -3.03 10.00
CA LEU A 196 9.91 -3.27 11.35
C LEU A 196 9.35 -1.99 11.97
N LYS A 197 10.02 -0.84 11.80
CA LYS A 197 9.49 0.47 12.21
C LYS A 197 8.19 0.76 11.48
N ALA A 198 8.15 0.60 10.16
CA ALA A 198 6.94 0.80 9.36
C ALA A 198 5.77 -0.09 9.80
N ALA A 199 6.04 -1.35 10.18
CA ALA A 199 5.05 -2.28 10.70
C ALA A 199 4.50 -1.84 12.08
N ARG A 200 5.36 -1.34 12.98
CA ARG A 200 4.92 -0.80 14.28
C ARG A 200 4.04 0.44 14.10
N ASP A 201 4.46 1.37 13.25
CA ASP A 201 3.69 2.58 12.95
C ASP A 201 2.32 2.19 12.33
N MET A 202 2.31 1.24 11.39
CA MET A 202 1.07 0.73 10.79
C MET A 202 0.15 0.05 11.81
N LYS A 203 0.69 -0.77 12.73
CA LYS A 203 -0.10 -1.44 13.77
C LYS A 203 -0.77 -0.42 14.68
N LEU A 204 -0.05 0.62 15.09
CA LEU A 204 -0.61 1.70 15.88
C LEU A 204 -1.74 2.40 15.13
N LEU A 205 -1.52 2.76 13.85
CA LEU A 205 -2.55 3.40 13.02
C LEU A 205 -3.81 2.54 12.87
N LEU A 206 -3.67 1.23 12.63
CA LEU A 206 -4.80 0.30 12.49
C LEU A 206 -5.57 0.15 13.81
N VAL A 207 -4.89 -0.03 14.94
CA VAL A 207 -5.53 -0.15 16.27
C VAL A 207 -6.22 1.15 16.66
N SER A 208 -5.60 2.30 16.39
CA SER A 208 -6.21 3.61 16.61
C SER A 208 -7.43 3.81 15.73
N HIS A 209 -7.37 3.43 14.45
CA HIS A 209 -8.51 3.49 13.54
C HIS A 209 -9.67 2.62 14.03
N ASP A 210 -9.40 1.34 14.35
CA ASP A 210 -10.45 0.42 14.78
C ASP A 210 -11.08 0.86 16.11
N THR A 211 -10.29 1.43 17.02
CA THR A 211 -10.79 2.00 18.28
C THR A 211 -11.65 3.24 18.02
N ALA A 212 -11.18 4.16 17.18
CA ALA A 212 -11.88 5.40 16.87
C ALA A 212 -13.21 5.12 16.15
N THR A 213 -13.21 4.19 15.19
CA THR A 213 -14.42 3.82 14.45
C THR A 213 -15.46 3.11 15.34
N ARG A 214 -15.02 2.27 16.29
CA ARG A 214 -15.95 1.62 17.25
C ARG A 214 -16.53 2.57 18.29
N THR A 215 -15.73 3.53 18.75
CA THR A 215 -16.13 4.44 19.84
C THR A 215 -16.76 5.75 19.37
N GLY A 216 -16.52 6.13 18.10
CA GLY A 216 -16.89 7.42 17.54
C GLY A 216 -16.16 8.60 18.17
N ARG A 217 -15.14 8.36 19.01
CA ARG A 217 -14.48 9.39 19.81
C ARG A 217 -13.01 9.51 19.44
N LEU A 218 -12.62 10.72 19.06
CA LEU A 218 -11.23 11.09 18.84
C LEU A 218 -11.07 12.56 19.21
N SER A 219 -10.13 12.88 20.09
CA SER A 219 -9.80 14.26 20.42
C SER A 219 -9.01 14.92 19.28
N ILE A 220 -9.01 16.25 19.24
CA ILE A 220 -8.25 17.02 18.24
C ILE A 220 -6.74 16.71 18.31
N ALA A 221 -6.19 16.55 19.52
CA ALA A 221 -4.78 16.22 19.71
C ALA A 221 -4.43 14.83 19.15
N GLU A 222 -5.27 13.83 19.42
CA GLU A 222 -5.10 12.47 18.87
C GLU A 222 -5.20 12.48 17.34
N TYR A 223 -6.21 13.17 16.79
CA TYR A 223 -6.40 13.27 15.35
C TYR A 223 -5.18 13.90 14.67
N LYS A 224 -4.67 15.02 15.17
CA LYS A 224 -3.47 15.68 14.61
C LYS A 224 -2.25 14.77 14.65
N TYR A 225 -1.98 14.15 15.80
CA TYR A 225 -0.86 13.22 15.97
C TYR A 225 -0.95 12.04 15.00
N LEU A 226 -2.12 11.38 14.92
CA LEU A 226 -2.33 10.22 14.07
C LEU A 226 -2.26 10.57 12.58
N MET A 227 -2.75 11.74 12.17
CA MET A 227 -2.62 12.21 10.79
C MET A 227 -1.16 12.53 10.41
N GLN A 228 -0.39 13.13 11.31
CA GLN A 228 1.04 13.36 11.11
C GLN A 228 1.79 12.03 11.00
N LEU A 229 1.53 11.09 11.92
CA LEU A 229 2.10 9.74 11.89
C LEU A 229 1.73 9.02 10.58
N LEU A 230 0.47 9.08 10.15
CA LEU A 230 0.00 8.47 8.91
C LEU A 230 0.75 9.01 7.69
N ASN A 231 0.90 10.34 7.58
CA ASN A 231 1.61 10.96 6.47
C ASN A 231 3.10 10.59 6.47
N LYS A 232 3.79 10.78 7.60
CA LYS A 232 5.22 10.48 7.74
C LYS A 232 5.51 9.00 7.46
N SER A 233 4.75 8.11 8.07
CA SER A 233 4.89 6.67 7.88
C SER A 233 4.56 6.24 6.44
N THR A 234 3.68 6.97 5.74
CA THR A 234 3.38 6.70 4.32
C THR A 234 4.54 7.10 3.41
N ILE A 235 5.15 8.27 3.62
CA ILE A 235 6.36 8.71 2.90
C ILE A 235 7.45 7.66 3.05
N GLU A 236 7.82 7.34 4.30
CA GLU A 236 8.88 6.38 4.61
C GLU A 236 8.61 5.01 3.99
N ARG A 237 7.37 4.50 4.05
CA ARG A 237 6.99 3.22 3.44
C ARG A 237 7.06 3.22 1.92
N ILE A 238 6.63 4.29 1.25
CA ILE A 238 6.69 4.35 -0.21
C ILE A 238 8.14 4.41 -0.68
N SER A 239 8.99 5.23 -0.05
CA SER A 239 10.42 5.28 -0.36
C SER A 239 11.13 3.96 -0.06
N LEU A 240 10.74 3.26 1.01
CA LEU A 240 11.23 1.92 1.31
C LEU A 240 10.77 0.91 0.24
N ALA A 241 9.50 0.95 -0.18
CA ALA A 241 8.98 0.08 -1.24
C ALA A 241 9.73 0.28 -2.56
N TYR A 242 10.03 1.54 -2.90
CA TYR A 242 10.80 1.89 -4.08
C TYR A 242 12.22 1.32 -4.03
N ARG A 243 12.92 1.46 -2.90
CA ARG A 243 14.27 0.89 -2.71
C ARG A 243 14.31 -0.64 -2.72
N LEU A 244 13.28 -1.28 -2.18
CA LEU A 244 13.18 -2.75 -2.12
C LEU A 244 12.65 -3.36 -3.41
N ARG A 245 12.22 -2.54 -4.39
CA ARG A 245 11.57 -3.00 -5.61
C ARG A 245 12.43 -4.01 -6.37
N GLY A 246 11.88 -5.19 -6.60
CA GLY A 246 12.56 -6.27 -7.33
C GLY A 246 13.63 -7.00 -6.52
N SER A 247 13.75 -6.74 -5.22
CA SER A 247 14.60 -7.54 -4.32
C SER A 247 14.03 -8.94 -4.09
N HIS A 248 12.71 -9.08 -4.26
CA HIS A 248 11.92 -10.27 -3.96
C HIS A 248 12.11 -10.77 -2.53
N SER A 249 12.37 -9.84 -1.61
CA SER A 249 12.56 -10.09 -0.19
C SER A 249 11.22 -10.15 0.55
N LEU A 250 11.25 -10.73 1.76
CA LEU A 250 10.11 -10.66 2.68
C LEU A 250 9.78 -9.21 3.03
N ASP A 251 10.79 -8.35 3.20
CA ASP A 251 10.61 -6.92 3.43
C ASP A 251 9.81 -6.26 2.30
N GLU A 252 10.14 -6.55 1.04
CA GLU A 252 9.39 -6.01 -0.11
C GLU A 252 7.92 -6.43 -0.06
N ALA A 253 7.65 -7.72 0.16
CA ALA A 253 6.29 -8.25 0.24
C ALA A 253 5.49 -7.61 1.39
N VAL A 254 6.10 -7.47 2.56
CA VAL A 254 5.47 -6.88 3.76
C VAL A 254 5.18 -5.40 3.54
N VAL A 255 6.10 -4.64 2.95
CA VAL A 255 5.89 -3.22 2.64
C VAL A 255 4.78 -3.03 1.60
N LEU A 256 4.75 -3.86 0.54
CA LEU A 256 3.68 -3.82 -0.45
C LEU A 256 2.31 -4.16 0.15
N ALA A 257 2.25 -5.14 1.05
CA ALA A 257 1.03 -5.47 1.78
C ALA A 257 0.58 -4.33 2.71
N MET A 258 1.51 -3.67 3.42
CA MET A 258 1.18 -2.47 4.21
C MET A 258 0.64 -1.32 3.35
N ASN A 259 1.21 -1.09 2.17
CA ASN A 259 0.69 -0.07 1.26
C ASN A 259 -0.72 -0.41 0.77
N LEU A 260 -1.00 -1.69 0.51
CA LEU A 260 -2.35 -2.16 0.19
C LEU A 260 -3.32 -1.92 1.36
N LEU A 261 -2.94 -2.27 2.60
CA LEU A 261 -3.73 -1.99 3.80
C LEU A 261 -4.02 -0.49 3.96
N ARG A 262 -3.03 0.37 3.71
CA ARG A 262 -3.25 1.82 3.76
C ARG A 262 -4.33 2.23 2.75
N LEU A 263 -4.28 1.72 1.53
CA LEU A 263 -5.25 2.07 0.49
C LEU A 263 -6.66 1.55 0.80
N THR A 264 -6.79 0.30 1.24
CA THR A 264 -8.08 -0.37 1.42
C THR A 264 -8.72 -0.06 2.77
N THR A 265 -7.93 0.01 3.84
CA THR A 265 -8.41 0.16 5.22
C THR A 265 -8.38 1.60 5.70
N LEU A 266 -7.28 2.32 5.49
CA LEU A 266 -7.11 3.67 6.06
C LEU A 266 -7.51 4.80 5.11
N PHE A 267 -7.51 4.58 3.80
CA PHE A 267 -7.87 5.61 2.81
C PHE A 267 -9.21 5.34 2.11
N HIS A 268 -9.77 4.14 2.27
CA HIS A 268 -10.98 3.68 1.58
C HIS A 268 -10.95 4.01 0.08
N ALA A 269 -9.87 3.61 -0.59
CA ALA A 269 -9.60 3.89 -2.01
C ALA A 269 -10.54 3.16 -3.00
N GLY A 270 -11.76 2.79 -2.60
CA GLY A 270 -12.77 2.10 -3.42
C GLY A 270 -12.91 2.62 -4.86
N PRO A 271 -12.96 3.94 -5.08
CA PRO A 271 -13.04 4.51 -6.43
C PRO A 271 -11.73 4.47 -7.24
N LEU A 272 -10.58 4.16 -6.63
CA LEU A 272 -9.25 4.18 -7.25
C LEU A 272 -8.80 2.77 -7.67
N VAL A 273 -9.70 2.01 -8.29
CA VAL A 273 -9.49 0.61 -8.70
C VAL A 273 -8.14 0.39 -9.41
N PRO A 274 -7.74 1.20 -10.41
CA PRO A 274 -6.49 0.96 -11.13
C PRO A 274 -5.25 1.03 -10.24
N ILE A 275 -5.24 1.93 -9.25
CA ILE A 275 -4.13 2.09 -8.30
C ILE A 275 -4.05 0.87 -7.38
N VAL A 276 -5.19 0.45 -6.84
CA VAL A 276 -5.27 -0.72 -5.96
C VAL A 276 -4.82 -1.97 -6.70
N VAL A 277 -5.31 -2.20 -7.92
CA VAL A 277 -4.95 -3.34 -8.76
C VAL A 277 -3.45 -3.33 -9.12
N ALA A 278 -2.85 -2.16 -9.38
CA ALA A 278 -1.41 -2.06 -9.62
C ALA A 278 -0.58 -2.50 -8.40
N VAL A 279 -0.98 -2.11 -7.19
CA VAL A 279 -0.33 -2.55 -5.94
C VAL A 279 -0.52 -4.04 -5.70
N ILE A 280 -1.74 -4.56 -5.87
CA ILE A 280 -2.05 -6.00 -5.76
C ILE A 280 -1.21 -6.82 -6.74
N SER A 281 -1.08 -6.37 -7.99
CA SER A 281 -0.31 -7.07 -9.03
C SER A 281 1.18 -7.14 -8.68
N ARG A 282 1.78 -6.06 -8.14
CA ARG A 282 3.16 -6.08 -7.65
C ARG A 282 3.33 -7.02 -6.47
N LEU A 283 2.45 -6.94 -5.46
CA LEU A 283 2.48 -7.84 -4.31
C LEU A 283 2.43 -9.31 -4.75
N ARG A 284 1.51 -9.65 -5.67
CA ARG A 284 1.40 -10.99 -6.25
C ARG A 284 2.70 -11.44 -6.91
N LYS A 285 3.28 -10.59 -7.77
CA LYS A 285 4.55 -10.91 -8.47
C LYS A 285 5.69 -11.18 -7.49
N THR A 286 5.82 -10.36 -6.45
CA THR A 286 6.82 -10.54 -5.39
C THR A 286 6.61 -11.88 -4.65
N LEU A 287 5.38 -12.17 -4.23
CA LEU A 287 5.06 -13.42 -3.51
C LEU A 287 5.21 -14.68 -4.37
N ALA A 288 4.89 -14.61 -5.66
CA ALA A 288 5.07 -15.72 -6.60
C ALA A 288 6.56 -16.04 -6.85
N TYR A 289 7.43 -15.03 -6.80
CA TYR A 289 8.87 -15.24 -6.88
C TYR A 289 9.41 -15.93 -5.62
N MET A 290 8.90 -15.55 -4.45
CA MET A 290 9.26 -16.16 -3.17
C MET A 290 8.85 -17.63 -3.05
N THR A 291 7.78 -18.06 -3.73
CA THR A 291 7.34 -19.47 -3.76
C THR A 291 8.13 -20.33 -4.75
N THR A 292 8.59 -19.76 -5.86
CA THR A 292 9.33 -20.46 -6.92
C THR A 292 10.81 -20.66 -6.57
N LEU A 293 11.42 -19.71 -5.86
CA LEU A 293 12.74 -19.91 -5.26
C LEU A 293 12.59 -20.55 -3.88
N LYS A 294 12.89 -21.85 -3.77
CA LYS A 294 13.40 -22.71 -2.66
C LYS A 294 13.54 -22.18 -1.19
N SER A 295 13.01 -21.02 -0.81
CA SER A 295 13.08 -20.41 0.53
C SER A 295 12.21 -21.16 1.53
N ILE A 296 11.17 -21.84 1.05
CA ILE A 296 10.30 -22.67 1.89
C ILE A 296 10.80 -24.15 1.94
N ASP A 297 11.76 -24.54 1.08
CA ASP A 297 12.20 -25.94 0.92
C ASP A 297 13.65 -26.22 1.43
N THR A 298 14.34 -25.26 2.04
CA THR A 298 15.73 -25.47 2.52
C THR A 298 15.78 -25.95 3.98
N LEU A 299 15.40 -27.21 4.19
CA LEU A 299 15.97 -28.06 5.25
C LEU A 299 16.19 -29.48 4.70
N PRO A 300 17.42 -30.01 4.67
CA PRO A 300 17.63 -31.45 4.53
C PRO A 300 17.25 -32.16 5.84
N PRO A 301 16.96 -33.48 5.80
CA PRO A 301 16.65 -34.26 6.99
C PRO A 301 17.93 -34.52 7.79
N SER A 302 18.39 -33.57 8.60
CA SER A 302 19.40 -33.88 9.63
C SER A 302 18.71 -34.54 10.81
N GLY A 303 18.65 -35.87 10.77
CA GLY A 303 18.04 -36.67 11.83
C GLY A 303 17.83 -38.13 11.45
N GLY A 304 18.70 -38.69 10.61
CA GLY A 304 18.83 -40.14 10.47
C GLY A 304 19.47 -40.71 11.73
N GLY A 305 18.70 -40.80 12.81
CA GLY A 305 19.05 -41.59 13.98
C GLY A 305 18.82 -43.06 13.68
N GLY A 306 19.78 -43.67 12.99
CA GLY A 306 19.94 -45.12 12.97
C GLY A 306 20.40 -45.60 14.35
N ILE A 307 19.61 -46.49 14.92
CA ILE A 307 19.94 -47.40 16.03
C ILE A 307 19.63 -48.76 15.39
N THR A 308 20.52 -49.74 15.23
CA THR A 308 21.77 -50.16 15.89
C THR A 308 22.44 -51.16 14.95
N ASP A 309 23.77 -51.17 14.87
CA ASP A 309 24.49 -52.45 15.00
C ASP A 309 25.95 -52.19 15.42
N ASP A 310 26.36 -53.03 16.37
CA ASP A 310 27.62 -52.98 17.10
C ASP A 310 28.84 -53.18 16.19
N SER A 311 29.88 -52.35 16.36
CA SER A 311 31.28 -52.81 16.33
C SER A 311 32.28 -51.69 16.64
N TYR A 312 32.95 -51.87 17.78
CA TYR A 312 34.40 -51.77 17.98
C TYR A 312 35.21 -50.55 17.44
N SER A 313 35.84 -49.89 18.42
CA SER A 313 37.27 -49.52 18.47
C SER A 313 37.63 -48.03 18.47
N SER A 314 38.28 -47.69 19.58
CA SER A 314 39.02 -46.50 19.98
C SER A 314 40.12 -46.07 19.00
N SER A 315 40.34 -44.76 18.82
CA SER A 315 41.64 -44.08 19.09
C SER A 315 41.76 -42.65 18.50
N SER A 316 42.10 -41.70 19.38
CA SER A 316 43.06 -40.57 19.24
C SER A 316 43.01 -39.53 18.09
N SER A 317 42.77 -38.27 18.50
CA SER A 317 43.48 -37.01 18.16
C SER A 317 43.86 -36.65 16.72
N HIS A 318 43.30 -35.55 16.20
CA HIS A 318 44.08 -34.42 15.65
C HIS A 318 43.21 -33.17 15.39
N SER A 319 43.83 -32.03 15.60
CA SER A 319 43.35 -30.65 15.54
C SER A 319 43.35 -30.03 14.13
N SER A 320 42.44 -29.05 13.91
CA SER A 320 42.49 -27.85 13.01
C SER A 320 41.23 -27.69 12.14
N PRO A 321 41.00 -26.53 11.46
CA PRO A 321 40.06 -25.49 11.90
C PRO A 321 38.93 -25.26 10.88
N PHE A 322 37.66 -25.21 11.33
CA PHE A 322 36.56 -24.92 10.41
C PHE A 322 36.48 -23.41 10.07
N PRO A 323 36.21 -23.03 8.80
CA PRO A 323 35.92 -21.66 8.38
C PRO A 323 34.54 -21.20 8.89
N PRO A 324 34.22 -19.89 8.86
CA PRO A 324 33.07 -19.35 9.59
C PRO A 324 31.75 -19.95 9.07
N HIS A 325 30.85 -20.22 10.00
CA HIS A 325 29.48 -20.66 9.72
C HIS A 325 28.82 -19.75 8.66
N PRO A 326 28.12 -20.30 7.65
CA PRO A 326 27.25 -19.50 6.82
C PRO A 326 26.09 -18.96 7.67
N PRO A 327 25.51 -17.79 7.33
CA PRO A 327 24.45 -17.18 8.12
C PRO A 327 23.27 -18.15 8.23
N SER A 328 22.83 -18.39 9.46
CA SER A 328 21.66 -19.20 9.78
C SER A 328 20.44 -18.68 9.02
N GLN A 329 19.95 -19.46 8.05
CA GLN A 329 18.72 -19.15 7.34
C GLN A 329 17.51 -19.26 8.31
N PRO A 330 16.57 -18.31 8.28
CA PRO A 330 15.44 -18.30 9.20
C PRO A 330 14.36 -19.28 8.71
N SER A 331 14.48 -20.55 9.03
CA SER A 331 13.37 -21.52 8.89
C SER A 331 12.50 -21.51 10.16
N SER A 332 11.86 -20.36 10.46
CA SER A 332 10.90 -20.26 11.58
C SER A 332 9.45 -20.38 11.06
N PRO A 333 8.52 -21.06 11.78
CA PRO A 333 7.07 -20.94 11.55
C PRO A 333 6.59 -19.49 11.39
N ASP A 334 7.31 -18.51 11.94
CA ASP A 334 7.00 -17.09 11.78
C ASP A 334 7.13 -16.58 10.33
N TYR A 335 8.00 -17.17 9.49
CA TYR A 335 8.17 -16.76 8.09
C TYR A 335 6.94 -17.13 7.24
N ILE A 336 6.45 -18.37 7.39
CA ILE A 336 5.27 -18.83 6.66
C ILE A 336 4.02 -18.08 7.12
N ASP A 337 3.98 -17.65 8.37
CA ASP A 337 2.89 -16.87 8.94
C ASP A 337 2.83 -15.46 8.34
N LEU A 338 3.98 -14.81 8.21
CA LEU A 338 4.10 -13.54 7.49
C LEU A 338 3.71 -13.67 6.01
N TYR A 339 4.14 -14.75 5.36
CA TYR A 339 3.75 -15.04 3.97
C TYR A 339 2.23 -15.20 3.85
N ILE A 340 1.61 -16.03 4.70
CA ILE A 340 0.16 -16.23 4.73
C ILE A 340 -0.55 -14.90 4.97
N TRP A 341 -0.07 -14.08 5.90
CA TRP A 341 -0.61 -12.75 6.16
C TRP A 341 -0.57 -11.86 4.92
N THR A 342 0.58 -11.75 4.23
CA THR A 342 0.68 -10.94 3.00
C THR A 342 -0.28 -11.42 1.91
N CYS A 343 -0.46 -12.73 1.76
CA CYS A 343 -1.42 -13.27 0.80
C CYS A 343 -2.87 -12.96 1.18
N PHE A 344 -3.23 -13.05 2.48
CA PHE A 344 -4.56 -12.66 2.94
C PHE A 344 -4.83 -11.17 2.72
N VAL A 345 -3.85 -10.29 2.93
CA VAL A 345 -3.99 -8.86 2.61
C VAL A 345 -4.24 -8.66 1.10
N GLY A 346 -3.59 -9.44 0.25
CA GLY A 346 -3.82 -9.43 -1.20
C GLY A 346 -5.20 -9.99 -1.63
N LEU A 347 -5.75 -10.94 -0.87
CA LEU A 347 -7.04 -11.59 -1.14
C LEU A 347 -8.24 -10.81 -0.58
N VAL A 348 -8.13 -10.36 0.67
CA VAL A 348 -9.22 -9.78 1.48
C VAL A 348 -9.36 -8.30 1.16
N ASN A 349 -10.06 -8.03 0.07
CA ASN A 349 -10.41 -6.69 -0.35
C ASN A 349 -11.72 -6.73 -1.15
N ALA A 350 -12.41 -5.60 -1.23
CA ALA A 350 -13.70 -5.50 -1.94
C ALA A 350 -13.57 -5.53 -3.47
N PHE A 351 -12.35 -5.58 -4.04
CA PHE A 351 -12.12 -5.45 -5.48
C PHE A 351 -12.02 -6.82 -6.14
N GLU A 352 -12.91 -7.07 -7.09
CA GLU A 352 -12.75 -8.21 -8.00
C GLU A 352 -11.54 -7.96 -8.90
N SER A 353 -10.61 -8.89 -8.91
CA SER A 353 -9.48 -8.86 -9.83
C SER A 353 -9.04 -10.28 -10.17
N GLU A 354 -8.47 -10.44 -11.36
CA GLU A 354 -7.85 -11.69 -11.82
C GLU A 354 -6.74 -12.18 -10.88
N ASN A 355 -6.20 -11.30 -10.03
CA ASN A 355 -5.18 -11.67 -9.04
C ASN A 355 -5.75 -12.55 -7.91
N ARG A 356 -7.07 -12.53 -7.63
CA ARG A 356 -7.66 -13.28 -6.50
C ARG A 356 -7.40 -14.78 -6.59
N SER A 357 -7.55 -15.37 -7.79
CA SER A 357 -7.29 -16.79 -8.02
C SER A 357 -5.84 -17.17 -7.68
N HIS A 358 -4.88 -16.33 -8.05
CA HIS A 358 -3.47 -16.53 -7.71
C HIS A 358 -3.21 -16.46 -6.21
N PHE A 359 -3.84 -15.53 -5.48
CA PHE A 359 -3.72 -15.49 -4.02
C PHE A 359 -4.34 -16.71 -3.35
N ILE A 360 -5.46 -17.22 -3.85
CA ILE A 360 -6.09 -18.45 -3.37
C ILE A 360 -5.14 -19.65 -3.53
N GLU A 361 -4.49 -19.77 -4.69
CA GLU A 361 -3.50 -20.83 -4.96
C GLU A 361 -2.28 -20.74 -4.03
N MET A 362 -1.71 -19.54 -3.86
CA MET A 362 -0.59 -19.29 -2.95
C MET A 362 -0.95 -19.58 -1.49
N LEU A 363 -2.13 -19.16 -1.04
CA LEU A 363 -2.65 -19.41 0.31
C LEU A 363 -2.87 -20.89 0.56
N SER A 364 -3.51 -21.60 -0.37
CA SER A 364 -3.77 -23.03 -0.25
C SER A 364 -2.46 -23.81 -0.08
N THR A 365 -1.44 -23.45 -0.87
CA THR A 365 -0.10 -24.05 -0.77
C THR A 365 0.57 -23.73 0.57
N ALA A 366 0.50 -22.49 1.02
CA ALA A 366 1.11 -22.05 2.28
C ALA A 366 0.42 -22.66 3.52
N LEU A 367 -0.91 -22.74 3.53
CA LEU A 367 -1.69 -23.35 4.61
C LEU A 367 -1.42 -24.86 4.72
N ALA A 368 -1.40 -25.56 3.59
CA ALA A 368 -1.02 -26.99 3.58
C ALA A 368 0.37 -27.22 4.17
N ARG A 369 1.34 -26.33 3.88
CA ARG A 369 2.69 -26.39 4.46
C ARG A 369 2.70 -26.08 5.96
N ARG A 370 2.02 -25.01 6.40
CA ARG A 370 1.91 -24.62 7.83
C ARG A 370 1.39 -25.79 8.66
N TYR A 371 0.28 -26.39 8.25
CA TYR A 371 -0.34 -27.48 9.02
C TYR A 371 0.40 -28.81 8.89
N ARG A 372 1.00 -29.12 7.74
CA ARG A 372 1.88 -30.30 7.61
C ARG A 372 3.08 -30.23 8.55
N TYR A 373 3.69 -29.05 8.70
CA TYR A 373 4.79 -28.83 9.65
C TYR A 373 4.32 -29.01 11.10
N ARG A 374 3.21 -28.34 11.48
CA ARG A 374 2.67 -28.40 12.85
C ARG A 374 2.25 -29.81 13.27
N TYR A 375 1.64 -30.57 12.37
CA TYR A 375 1.25 -31.97 12.63
C TYR A 375 2.44 -32.91 12.78
N ARG A 376 3.47 -32.76 11.92
CA ARG A 376 4.67 -33.60 11.97
C ARG A 376 5.41 -33.49 13.31
N TYR A 377 5.44 -32.29 13.90
CA TYR A 377 6.07 -32.06 15.21
C TYR A 377 5.21 -32.52 16.39
N ARG A 378 3.87 -32.44 16.29
CA ARG A 378 2.97 -32.73 17.40
C ARG A 378 2.61 -34.21 17.56
N HIS A 379 2.54 -34.98 16.47
CA HIS A 379 1.99 -36.35 16.49
C HIS A 379 2.96 -37.44 15.97
N GLY A 380 4.19 -37.08 15.63
CA GLY A 380 5.14 -38.02 15.03
C GLY A 380 4.74 -38.46 13.62
N TYR A 381 5.60 -39.22 12.96
CA TYR A 381 5.56 -39.57 11.52
C TYR A 381 4.42 -40.52 11.09
N ARG A 382 3.25 -40.50 11.73
CA ARG A 382 2.11 -41.37 11.37
C ARG A 382 0.91 -40.55 10.90
N GLY A 383 0.88 -40.29 9.59
CA GLY A 383 -0.31 -39.77 8.91
C GLY A 383 0.02 -39.29 7.51
N ARG A 384 -0.41 -40.03 6.49
CA ARG A 384 -0.25 -39.66 5.07
C ARG A 384 -1.27 -38.60 4.63
N ASP A 385 -2.32 -38.42 5.42
CA ASP A 385 -3.45 -37.54 5.12
C ASP A 385 -3.42 -36.34 6.07
N ALA A 386 -2.55 -35.37 5.77
CA ALA A 386 -2.53 -34.10 6.49
C ALA A 386 -3.62 -33.18 5.91
N SER A 387 -4.89 -33.51 6.17
CA SER A 387 -5.99 -32.54 6.01
C SER A 387 -5.78 -31.37 6.96
N TRP A 388 -6.28 -30.19 6.59
CA TRP A 388 -6.24 -29.04 7.51
C TRP A 388 -7.10 -29.34 8.74
N PRO A 389 -6.77 -28.81 9.93
CA PRO A 389 -7.65 -28.90 11.09
C PRO A 389 -9.04 -28.32 10.78
N ASP A 390 -10.11 -28.90 11.32
CA ASP A 390 -11.47 -28.37 11.15
C ASP A 390 -11.61 -26.92 11.65
N ASP A 391 -10.75 -26.50 12.58
CA ASP A 391 -10.72 -25.15 13.16
C ASP A 391 -9.64 -24.23 12.57
N TRP A 392 -9.09 -24.56 11.40
CA TRP A 392 -8.02 -23.79 10.76
C TRP A 392 -8.36 -22.31 10.58
N GLN A 393 -9.61 -21.98 10.23
CA GLN A 393 -10.05 -20.60 10.00
C GLN A 393 -9.87 -19.74 11.26
N ARG A 394 -10.18 -20.30 12.45
CA ARG A 394 -10.02 -19.61 13.73
C ARG A 394 -8.55 -19.39 14.07
N ASP A 395 -7.72 -20.42 13.92
CA ASP A 395 -6.26 -20.34 14.13
C ASP A 395 -5.62 -19.30 13.19
N ILE A 396 -6.05 -19.25 11.94
CA ILE A 396 -5.57 -18.24 10.98
C ILE A 396 -6.04 -16.84 11.34
N LEU A 397 -7.31 -16.64 11.70
CA LEU A 397 -7.79 -15.31 12.09
C LEU A 397 -7.07 -14.77 13.33
N GLU A 398 -6.82 -15.62 14.32
CA GLU A 398 -6.02 -15.26 15.50
C GLU A 398 -4.58 -14.87 15.11
N MET A 399 -3.96 -15.64 14.22
CA MET A 399 -2.63 -15.30 13.68
C MET A 399 -2.65 -13.95 12.95
N LEU A 400 -3.62 -13.71 12.05
CA LEU A 400 -3.73 -12.46 11.31
C LEU A 400 -3.88 -11.26 12.26
N ARG A 401 -4.74 -11.38 13.28
CA ARG A 401 -4.93 -10.36 14.33
C ARG A 401 -3.67 -10.05 15.12
N SER A 402 -2.82 -11.05 15.34
CA SER A 402 -1.54 -10.87 16.02
C SER A 402 -0.54 -10.03 15.22
N PHE A 403 -0.67 -10.00 13.89
CA PHE A 403 0.13 -9.16 12.99
C PHE A 403 -0.54 -7.82 12.70
N LEU A 404 -0.75 -7.49 11.42
CA LEU A 404 -1.39 -6.25 10.96
C LEU A 404 -2.76 -6.61 10.37
N TRP A 405 -3.82 -6.43 11.15
CA TRP A 405 -5.18 -6.73 10.73
C TRP A 405 -6.13 -5.68 11.29
N SER A 406 -7.11 -5.29 10.47
CA SER A 406 -8.19 -4.42 10.93
C SER A 406 -9.44 -5.26 11.20
N ASP A 407 -9.89 -5.21 12.44
CA ASP A 407 -11.12 -5.87 12.86
C ASP A 407 -12.37 -5.20 12.30
N VAL A 408 -12.28 -3.91 11.98
CA VAL A 408 -13.43 -3.16 11.46
C VAL A 408 -13.60 -3.38 9.96
N VAL A 409 -12.51 -3.48 9.20
CA VAL A 409 -12.57 -3.49 7.73
C VAL A 409 -12.33 -4.88 7.13
N LEU A 410 -11.36 -5.64 7.63
CA LEU A 410 -10.95 -6.91 7.01
C LEU A 410 -11.68 -8.11 7.60
N THR A 411 -11.93 -8.13 8.91
CA THR A 411 -12.65 -9.24 9.57
C THR A 411 -14.03 -9.51 8.95
N PRO A 412 -14.85 -8.51 8.56
CA PRO A 412 -16.12 -8.76 7.87
C PRO A 412 -15.97 -9.46 6.51
N LEU A 413 -14.84 -9.27 5.82
CA LEU A 413 -14.54 -9.86 4.51
C LEU A 413 -13.83 -11.22 4.61
N PHE A 414 -13.39 -11.61 5.81
CA PHE A 414 -12.63 -12.84 6.03
C PHE A 414 -13.43 -14.14 5.73
N PRO A 415 -14.71 -14.28 6.13
CA PRO A 415 -15.48 -15.49 5.85
C PRO A 415 -15.58 -15.80 4.35
N ASP A 416 -15.83 -14.79 3.53
CA ASP A 416 -15.91 -14.96 2.07
C ASP A 416 -14.57 -15.42 1.48
N ALA A 417 -13.46 -14.88 1.98
CA ALA A 417 -12.13 -15.32 1.57
C ALA A 417 -11.85 -16.78 1.97
N CYS A 418 -12.28 -17.22 3.15
CA CYS A 418 -12.19 -18.62 3.55
C CYS A 418 -12.99 -19.54 2.63
N LEU A 419 -14.23 -19.16 2.27
CA LEU A 419 -15.06 -19.92 1.33
C LEU A 419 -14.42 -20.04 -0.06
N MET A 420 -13.76 -18.99 -0.54
CA MET A 420 -13.00 -19.03 -1.80
C MET A 420 -11.84 -20.04 -1.74
N ILE A 421 -11.15 -20.15 -0.60
CA ILE A 421 -10.06 -21.11 -0.40
C ILE A 421 -10.61 -22.54 -0.31
N GLU A 422 -11.65 -22.77 0.48
CA GLU A 422 -12.25 -24.10 0.65
C GLU A 422 -12.83 -24.64 -0.65
N SER A 423 -13.53 -23.80 -1.41
CA SER A 423 -14.05 -24.19 -2.73
C SER A 423 -12.92 -24.58 -3.70
N TYR A 424 -11.79 -23.88 -3.67
CA TYR A 424 -10.61 -24.25 -4.47
C TYR A 424 -9.98 -25.58 -4.03
N VAL A 425 -9.91 -25.85 -2.72
CA VAL A 425 -9.37 -27.12 -2.19
C VAL A 425 -10.27 -28.31 -2.49
N LEU A 426 -11.60 -28.13 -2.40
CA LEU A 426 -12.59 -29.18 -2.66
C LEU A 426 -12.83 -29.43 -4.15
N SER A 427 -12.60 -28.43 -4.98
CA SER A 427 -12.74 -28.51 -6.44
C SER A 427 -11.58 -27.79 -7.10
N PRO A 428 -10.36 -28.36 -7.03
CA PRO A 428 -9.24 -27.81 -7.76
C PRO A 428 -9.59 -27.95 -9.23
N THR A 429 -9.99 -26.84 -9.85
CA THR A 429 -10.17 -26.82 -11.31
C THR A 429 -8.86 -27.33 -11.91
N SER A 430 -8.95 -28.37 -12.73
CA SER A 430 -7.81 -28.95 -13.42
C SER A 430 -7.23 -27.91 -14.39
N SER A 431 -6.38 -27.03 -13.87
CA SER A 431 -5.51 -26.20 -14.69
C SER A 431 -4.46 -27.11 -15.31
N GLY A 432 -4.83 -27.71 -16.43
CA GLY A 432 -3.90 -28.33 -17.36
C GLY A 432 -2.76 -27.36 -17.65
N GLY A 433 -1.54 -27.89 -17.58
CA GLY A 433 -0.31 -27.11 -17.70
C GLY A 433 -0.30 -26.24 -18.95
N VAL A 434 -0.26 -24.93 -18.75
CA VAL A 434 0.37 -24.03 -19.71
C VAL A 434 1.87 -24.17 -19.46
N ARG A 435 2.50 -25.01 -20.28
CA ARG A 435 3.95 -25.01 -20.46
C ARG A 435 4.40 -23.57 -20.65
N THR A 436 5.36 -23.15 -19.85
CA THR A 436 6.22 -22.01 -20.09
C THR A 436 6.91 -22.16 -21.45
N SER A 437 6.25 -21.70 -22.51
CA SER A 437 6.93 -21.34 -23.76
C SER A 437 7.18 -19.85 -23.69
N GLY A 438 8.45 -19.45 -23.70
CA GLY A 438 8.87 -18.07 -23.66
C GLY A 438 8.13 -17.24 -24.70
N VAL A 439 7.45 -16.19 -24.24
CA VAL A 439 7.04 -15.07 -25.08
C VAL A 439 7.68 -13.84 -24.46
N ILE A 440 8.68 -13.34 -25.18
CA ILE A 440 9.23 -12.01 -25.01
C ILE A 440 8.08 -11.05 -25.35
N GLU A 441 7.42 -10.47 -24.35
CA GLU A 441 6.53 -9.32 -24.58
C GLU A 441 7.39 -8.08 -24.81
N GLY A 442 7.92 -7.99 -26.03
CA GLY A 442 8.29 -6.73 -26.63
C GLY A 442 7.03 -5.92 -26.85
N TRP A 443 7.04 -4.69 -26.33
CA TRP A 443 6.05 -3.68 -26.67
C TRP A 443 6.21 -3.35 -28.15
N SER A 444 5.42 -3.99 -29.02
CA SER A 444 5.28 -3.59 -30.42
C SER A 444 4.23 -2.49 -30.52
N VAL A 445 4.73 -1.29 -30.81
CA VAL A 445 3.98 -0.15 -31.35
C VAL A 445 3.25 -0.59 -32.62
N SER A 446 1.94 -0.36 -32.67
CA SER A 446 1.17 -0.51 -33.91
C SER A 446 1.41 0.69 -34.81
N GLU A 447 2.37 0.56 -35.73
CA GLU A 447 2.48 1.38 -36.95
C GLU A 447 1.85 0.63 -38.13
N SER A 448 0.73 1.14 -38.64
CA SER A 448 0.25 1.01 -40.04
C SER A 448 -1.10 1.76 -40.10
N ASP A 449 -1.30 2.83 -40.88
CA ASP A 449 -1.07 2.89 -42.31
C ASP A 449 -0.69 4.29 -42.81
N LYS A 450 0.37 4.32 -43.63
CA LYS A 450 0.52 5.31 -44.71
C LYS A 450 0.80 4.54 -45.99
N SER A 451 -0.07 4.73 -46.99
CA SER A 451 0.30 5.12 -48.37
C SER A 451 -0.58 4.46 -49.42
N SER A 452 -1.44 5.26 -50.03
CA SER A 452 -1.59 5.23 -51.49
C SER A 452 -1.22 6.61 -52.06
N ARG A 453 -0.06 6.66 -52.74
CA ARG A 453 0.25 7.63 -53.82
C ARG A 453 -0.81 7.41 -54.92
N GLY A 454 -1.41 8.40 -55.58
CA GLY A 454 -0.83 9.60 -56.19
C GLY A 454 -0.97 9.46 -57.71
N GLY A 455 -1.78 10.31 -58.35
CA GLY A 455 -1.95 10.35 -59.80
C GLY A 455 -2.54 11.68 -60.25
N LYS A 456 -1.75 12.44 -61.01
CA LYS A 456 -2.09 13.73 -61.63
C LYS A 456 -3.05 13.55 -62.82
N SER A 457 -3.97 14.48 -62.99
CA SER A 457 -4.23 15.26 -64.22
C SER A 457 -5.10 16.44 -63.87
#